data_AF-A0A2H0YJS1-F1
#
_entry.id   AF-A0A2H0YJS1-F1
#
_cell.length_a   1.000
_cell.length_b   1.000
_cell.length_c   1.000
_cell.angle_alpha   90.00
_cell.angle_beta   90.00
_cell.angle_gamma   90.00
#
_symmetry.space_group_name_H-M   'P 1'
#
loop_
_entity.id
_entity.type
_entity.pdbx_description
1 polymer ?
#
loop_
_entity_poly.entity_id
_entity_poly.type
_entity_poly.pdbx_seq_one_letter_code
_entity_poly.pdbx_strand_id
1 'polypeptide(L)'
;MGDKKLLFITFLFFTGVLFLANDLHADNLSCMVCHGALKGEYMTRQGIRTSLHVDGEKYALSVHADLDCTMCHLTYQDNPHKSMEQGVDETILNIAQVIRRKSPLDPVAQAACTQCHSEIYQEYKQSVHGVNIFEKNETDAALCLDCHGSPHEIVSAEGLNAKTGRLKSATAYEQIVTTCGKCHEQKSVSLKYGFSTRIIQRYNESFHGKKYHLGGKNLPVCTTCHGSHNIHSHKDPQSPVYVTNKISLCNQCHKGADEKFVAAITHKPIGRDNPIPYYSEKGLIILTIGVIAGCALHILLQIYATLRDAIQLHRRMSR
;
A
#
# COMPACT_ATOMS: atom_id res chain seq x y z
N MET A 1 -62.29 21.66 -17.78
CA MET A 1 -61.12 21.72 -18.68
C MET A 1 -59.77 21.82 -17.94
N GLY A 2 -59.69 21.51 -16.64
CA GLY A 2 -58.45 21.62 -15.84
C GLY A 2 -57.68 20.32 -15.62
N ASP A 3 -58.36 19.17 -15.45
CA ASP A 3 -57.68 17.94 -14.99
C ASP A 3 -56.88 17.19 -16.05
N LYS A 4 -57.22 17.31 -17.35
CA LYS A 4 -56.52 16.60 -18.42
C LYS A 4 -55.15 17.20 -18.77
N LYS A 5 -54.93 18.49 -18.46
CA LYS A 5 -53.63 19.15 -18.67
C LYS A 5 -52.61 18.80 -17.58
N LEU A 6 -53.07 18.57 -16.35
CA LEU A 6 -52.18 18.22 -15.24
C LEU A 6 -51.61 16.81 -15.41
N LEU A 7 -52.44 15.83 -15.79
CA LEU A 7 -52.03 14.44 -16.07
C LEU A 7 -51.03 14.31 -17.24
N PHE A 8 -51.13 15.17 -18.26
CA PHE A 8 -50.22 15.15 -19.40
C PHE A 8 -48.85 15.75 -19.06
N ILE A 9 -48.80 16.73 -18.16
CA ILE A 9 -47.57 17.38 -17.70
C ILE A 9 -46.81 16.47 -16.71
N THR A 10 -47.50 15.74 -15.83
CA THR A 10 -46.84 14.73 -14.96
C THR A 10 -46.30 13.54 -15.73
N PHE A 11 -46.96 13.11 -16.81
CA PHE A 11 -46.48 11.99 -17.64
C PHE A 11 -45.22 12.36 -18.45
N LEU A 12 -45.14 13.59 -18.98
CA LEU A 12 -43.95 14.12 -19.68
C LEU A 12 -42.75 14.33 -18.75
N PHE A 13 -42.98 14.69 -17.49
CA PHE A 13 -41.90 14.81 -16.50
C PHE A 13 -41.38 13.43 -16.07
N PHE A 14 -42.23 12.42 -15.98
CA PHE A 14 -41.83 11.06 -15.58
C PHE A 14 -41.09 10.31 -16.71
N THR A 15 -41.47 10.52 -17.98
CA THR A 15 -40.73 9.94 -19.12
C THR A 15 -39.42 10.68 -19.42
N GLY A 16 -39.35 11.99 -19.17
CA GLY A 16 -38.11 12.77 -19.33
C GLY A 16 -37.03 12.44 -18.28
N VAL A 17 -37.41 12.12 -17.05
CA VAL A 17 -36.47 11.72 -15.99
C VAL A 17 -35.97 10.28 -16.17
N LEU A 18 -36.79 9.39 -16.74
CA LEU A 18 -36.37 8.00 -17.04
C LEU A 18 -35.41 7.89 -18.23
N PHE A 19 -35.41 8.85 -19.16
CA PHE A 19 -34.46 8.84 -20.29
C PHE A 19 -33.08 9.37 -19.92
N LEU A 20 -32.96 10.29 -18.96
CA LEU A 20 -31.67 10.85 -18.54
C LEU A 20 -30.87 9.95 -17.59
N ALA A 21 -31.49 8.90 -17.02
CA ALA A 21 -30.82 7.98 -16.09
C ALA A 21 -30.19 6.76 -16.78
N ASN A 22 -30.53 6.48 -18.05
CA ASN A 22 -30.08 5.25 -18.73
C ASN A 22 -28.73 5.40 -19.43
N ASP A 23 -28.30 6.61 -19.77
CA ASP A 23 -27.05 6.81 -20.51
C ASP A 23 -25.80 6.70 -19.62
N LEU A 24 -25.90 6.99 -18.32
CA LEU A 24 -24.74 7.02 -17.41
C LEU A 24 -24.22 5.63 -16.99
N HIS A 25 -24.86 4.54 -17.41
CA HIS A 25 -24.46 3.16 -17.06
C HIS A 25 -24.40 2.21 -18.27
N ALA A 26 -24.77 2.67 -19.47
CA ALA A 26 -24.86 1.81 -20.65
C ALA A 26 -23.46 1.41 -21.18
N ASP A 27 -22.47 2.31 -21.08
CA ASP A 27 -21.13 2.13 -21.65
C ASP A 27 -20.25 1.21 -20.81
N ASN A 28 -20.45 1.15 -19.49
CA ASN A 28 -19.78 0.15 -18.65
C ASN A 28 -20.26 -1.28 -18.95
N LEU A 29 -21.54 -1.44 -19.26
CA LEU A 29 -22.11 -2.75 -19.54
C LEU A 29 -21.57 -3.34 -20.85
N SER A 30 -21.41 -2.52 -21.90
CA SER A 30 -20.87 -2.96 -23.20
C SER A 30 -19.44 -3.51 -23.06
N CYS A 31 -18.60 -2.80 -22.29
CA CYS A 31 -17.22 -3.18 -22.03
C CYS A 31 -17.16 -4.49 -21.22
N MET A 32 -17.94 -4.57 -20.14
CA MET A 32 -17.93 -5.68 -19.20
C MET A 32 -18.54 -6.97 -19.76
N VAL A 33 -19.44 -6.91 -20.74
CA VAL A 33 -19.95 -8.11 -21.44
C VAL A 33 -18.81 -8.93 -22.04
N CYS A 34 -17.83 -8.26 -22.65
CA CYS A 34 -16.66 -8.92 -23.20
C CYS A 34 -15.57 -9.06 -22.13
N HIS A 35 -15.10 -7.97 -21.54
CA HIS A 35 -13.95 -7.97 -20.63
C HIS A 35 -14.20 -8.74 -19.32
N GLY A 36 -15.44 -8.85 -18.86
CA GLY A 36 -15.83 -9.71 -17.74
C GLY A 36 -15.83 -11.21 -18.07
N ALA A 37 -15.97 -11.57 -19.34
CA ALA A 37 -16.03 -12.97 -19.79
C ALA A 37 -14.71 -13.49 -20.40
N LEU A 38 -13.76 -12.61 -20.72
CA LEU A 38 -12.47 -12.99 -21.31
C LEU A 38 -11.71 -13.98 -20.41
N LYS A 39 -11.09 -14.98 -21.03
CA LYS A 39 -10.28 -16.01 -20.36
C LYS A 39 -8.97 -16.21 -21.09
N GLY A 40 -7.88 -16.30 -20.34
CA GLY A 40 -6.53 -16.47 -20.88
C GLY A 40 -5.84 -15.14 -21.19
N GLU A 41 -4.74 -15.24 -21.93
CA GLU A 41 -3.91 -14.10 -22.31
C GLU A 41 -4.13 -13.72 -23.77
N TYR A 42 -4.12 -12.43 -24.03
CA TYR A 42 -4.28 -11.84 -25.36
C TYR A 42 -3.03 -11.04 -25.70
N MET A 43 -2.71 -11.00 -26.99
CA MET A 43 -1.62 -10.15 -27.49
C MET A 43 -2.12 -8.72 -27.64
N THR A 44 -1.51 -7.81 -26.90
CA THR A 44 -1.76 -6.37 -27.04
C THR A 44 -1.12 -5.83 -28.32
N ARG A 45 -1.51 -4.60 -28.70
CA ARG A 45 -0.87 -3.90 -29.84
C ARG A 45 0.62 -3.66 -29.63
N GLN A 46 1.10 -3.59 -28.38
CA GLN A 46 2.53 -3.48 -28.07
C GLN A 46 3.23 -4.85 -28.02
N GLY A 47 2.58 -5.96 -28.39
CA GLY A 47 3.20 -7.29 -28.42
C GLY A 47 3.36 -7.95 -27.04
N ILE A 48 2.63 -7.47 -26.04
CA ILE A 48 2.63 -8.00 -24.67
C ILE A 48 1.49 -8.99 -24.54
N ARG A 49 1.79 -10.20 -24.07
CA ARG A 49 0.77 -11.17 -23.66
C ARG A 49 0.33 -10.87 -22.23
N THR A 50 -0.96 -10.60 -22.06
CA THR A 50 -1.55 -10.35 -20.74
C THR A 50 -3.03 -10.69 -20.75
N SER A 51 -3.59 -10.93 -19.57
CA SER A 51 -5.04 -11.01 -19.42
C SER A 51 -5.65 -9.61 -19.59
N LEU A 52 -6.74 -9.53 -20.35
CA LEU A 52 -7.59 -8.34 -20.47
C LEU A 52 -8.89 -8.50 -19.67
N HIS A 53 -8.98 -9.54 -18.84
CA HIS A 53 -10.13 -9.80 -18.01
C HIS A 53 -10.27 -8.75 -16.89
N VAL A 54 -11.50 -8.28 -16.69
CA VAL A 54 -11.87 -7.41 -15.58
C VAL A 54 -12.87 -8.14 -14.69
N ASP A 55 -12.54 -8.30 -13.42
CA ASP A 55 -13.44 -8.88 -12.43
C ASP A 55 -14.52 -7.85 -12.07
N GLY A 56 -15.74 -8.07 -12.55
CA GLY A 56 -16.85 -7.13 -12.36
C GLY A 56 -17.29 -7.00 -10.90
N GLU A 57 -17.14 -8.06 -10.10
CA GLU A 57 -17.47 -8.00 -8.67
C GLU A 57 -16.47 -7.12 -7.93
N LYS A 58 -15.17 -7.28 -8.20
CA LYS A 58 -14.16 -6.42 -7.59
C LYS A 58 -14.19 -4.99 -8.10
N TYR A 59 -14.49 -4.79 -9.37
CA TYR A 59 -14.66 -3.46 -9.95
C TYR A 59 -15.82 -2.70 -9.29
N ALA A 60 -16.96 -3.37 -9.08
CA ALA A 60 -18.10 -2.80 -8.37
C ALA A 60 -17.81 -2.44 -6.90
N LEU A 61 -16.69 -2.93 -6.35
CA LEU A 61 -16.21 -2.60 -5.00
C LEU A 61 -15.15 -1.49 -4.98
N SER A 62 -14.63 -1.10 -6.14
CA SER A 62 -13.65 -0.03 -6.26
C SER A 62 -14.28 1.33 -5.96
N VAL A 63 -13.45 2.33 -5.64
CA VAL A 63 -13.89 3.73 -5.49
C VAL A 63 -14.28 4.37 -6.82
N HIS A 64 -13.99 3.70 -7.95
CA HIS A 64 -14.29 4.14 -9.30
C HIS A 64 -15.40 3.32 -9.97
N ALA A 65 -16.18 2.56 -9.18
CA ALA A 65 -17.23 1.69 -9.69
C ALA A 65 -18.31 2.41 -10.51
N ASP A 66 -18.47 3.72 -10.28
CA ASP A 66 -19.45 4.57 -10.96
C ASP A 66 -18.86 5.34 -12.16
N LEU A 67 -17.58 5.12 -12.52
CA LEU A 67 -16.94 5.77 -13.67
C LEU A 67 -17.03 4.90 -14.92
N ASP A 68 -17.25 5.49 -16.10
CA ASP A 68 -17.19 4.71 -17.33
C ASP A 68 -15.75 4.25 -17.66
N CYS A 69 -15.62 3.06 -18.25
CA CYS A 69 -14.33 2.50 -18.68
C CYS A 69 -13.55 3.48 -19.56
N THR A 70 -14.25 4.22 -20.42
CA THR A 70 -13.72 5.20 -21.37
C THR A 70 -13.18 6.47 -20.70
N MET A 71 -13.53 6.75 -19.44
CA MET A 71 -12.95 7.87 -18.67
C MET A 71 -11.48 7.64 -18.34
N CYS A 72 -11.06 6.38 -18.23
CA CYS A 72 -9.65 6.01 -18.09
C CYS A 72 -9.07 5.56 -19.43
N HIS A 73 -9.77 4.68 -20.14
CA HIS A 73 -9.35 4.14 -21.43
C HIS A 73 -9.68 5.11 -22.58
N LEU A 74 -9.14 6.33 -22.51
CA LEU A 74 -9.47 7.48 -23.36
C LEU A 74 -9.27 7.25 -24.87
N THR A 75 -8.48 6.25 -25.26
CA THR A 75 -8.22 5.93 -26.67
C THR A 75 -9.10 4.82 -27.22
N TYR A 76 -9.98 4.25 -26.40
CA TYR A 76 -10.87 3.16 -26.75
C TYR A 76 -12.32 3.63 -26.76
N GLN A 77 -13.10 3.06 -27.67
CA GLN A 77 -14.54 3.20 -27.76
C GLN A 77 -15.17 1.82 -27.82
N ASP A 78 -16.50 1.79 -27.72
CA ASP A 78 -17.31 0.58 -27.86
C ASP A 78 -16.96 -0.24 -29.11
N ASN A 79 -17.30 -1.53 -29.03
CA ASN A 79 -17.06 -2.49 -30.10
C ASN A 79 -17.79 -2.11 -31.40
N PRO A 80 -17.11 -2.07 -32.57
CA PRO A 80 -15.70 -2.39 -32.83
C PRO A 80 -14.74 -1.34 -32.27
N HIS A 81 -13.78 -1.78 -31.45
CA HIS A 81 -12.78 -0.90 -30.81
C HIS A 81 -12.06 -0.04 -31.85
N LYS A 82 -12.52 1.19 -32.03
CA LYS A 82 -11.84 2.21 -32.84
C LYS A 82 -10.87 2.93 -31.93
N SER A 83 -9.60 2.90 -32.32
CA SER A 83 -8.58 3.66 -31.61
C SER A 83 -8.63 5.09 -32.11
N MET A 84 -9.00 5.99 -31.22
CA MET A 84 -9.04 7.43 -31.50
C MET A 84 -8.06 8.09 -30.54
N GLU A 85 -6.86 8.43 -31.02
CA GLU A 85 -6.02 9.40 -30.31
C GLU A 85 -6.58 10.83 -30.44
N GLN A 86 -7.43 11.04 -31.45
CA GLN A 86 -8.13 12.30 -31.68
C GLN A 86 -9.12 12.58 -30.54
N GLY A 87 -8.84 13.60 -29.74
CA GLY A 87 -9.67 14.04 -28.61
C GLY A 87 -9.07 13.81 -27.23
N VAL A 88 -7.93 13.12 -27.12
CA VAL A 88 -7.20 13.00 -25.86
C VAL A 88 -6.38 14.27 -25.60
N ASP A 89 -6.44 14.78 -24.37
CA ASP A 89 -5.67 15.95 -23.94
C ASP A 89 -4.16 15.76 -24.17
N GLU A 90 -3.50 16.78 -24.72
CA GLU A 90 -2.08 16.73 -25.07
C GLU A 90 -1.19 16.45 -23.84
N THR A 91 -1.57 16.96 -22.66
CA THR A 91 -0.84 16.72 -21.40
C THR A 91 -0.82 15.24 -21.07
N ILE A 92 -1.94 14.54 -21.29
CA ILE A 92 -2.06 13.11 -21.01
C ILE A 92 -1.21 12.31 -21.98
N LEU A 93 -1.24 12.65 -23.27
CA LEU A 93 -0.40 12.01 -24.28
C LEU A 93 1.09 12.18 -23.97
N ASN A 94 1.50 13.37 -23.52
CA ASN A 94 2.86 13.64 -23.10
C ASN A 94 3.28 12.82 -21.88
N ILE A 95 2.42 12.72 -20.86
CA ILE A 95 2.67 11.88 -19.68
C ILE A 95 2.76 10.41 -20.08
N ALA A 96 1.80 9.93 -20.88
CA ALA A 96 1.75 8.56 -21.39
C ALA A 96 3.02 8.18 -22.14
N GLN A 97 3.56 9.10 -22.96
CA GLN A 97 4.81 8.89 -23.67
C GLN A 97 6.00 8.66 -22.72
N VAL A 98 6.09 9.42 -21.63
CA VAL A 98 7.17 9.30 -20.64
C VAL A 98 7.07 7.96 -19.89
N ILE A 99 5.86 7.58 -19.48
CA ILE A 99 5.65 6.38 -18.64
C ILE A 99 5.49 5.08 -19.44
N ARG A 100 5.43 5.13 -20.78
CA ARG A 100 5.19 3.97 -21.67
C ARG A 100 6.07 2.76 -21.36
N ARG A 101 7.33 2.97 -20.98
CA ARG A 101 8.24 1.85 -20.66
C ARG A 101 7.86 1.11 -19.38
N LYS A 102 7.25 1.81 -18.43
CA LYS A 102 6.83 1.27 -17.14
C LYS A 102 5.37 0.82 -17.13
N SER A 103 4.48 1.53 -17.82
CA SER A 103 3.09 1.14 -18.07
C SER A 103 2.90 0.77 -19.54
N PRO A 104 3.34 -0.42 -19.96
CA PRO A 104 3.41 -0.75 -21.37
C PRO A 104 2.08 -1.26 -21.93
N LEU A 105 1.09 -1.56 -21.09
CA LEU A 105 -0.25 -2.02 -21.51
C LEU A 105 -1.10 -0.86 -22.01
N ASP A 106 -1.39 0.10 -21.13
CA ASP A 106 -2.14 1.31 -21.46
C ASP A 106 -1.55 2.51 -20.70
N PRO A 107 -0.53 3.18 -21.26
CA PRO A 107 0.06 4.34 -20.64
C PRO A 107 -0.89 5.56 -20.64
N VAL A 108 -1.87 5.62 -21.55
CA VAL A 108 -2.85 6.70 -21.58
C VAL A 108 -3.82 6.55 -20.41
N ALA A 109 -4.32 5.35 -20.14
CA ALA A 109 -5.15 5.09 -18.97
C ALA A 109 -4.41 5.36 -17.66
N GLN A 110 -3.13 5.02 -17.60
CA GLN A 110 -2.29 5.37 -16.44
C GLN A 110 -2.14 6.89 -16.25
N ALA A 111 -2.06 7.64 -17.33
CA ALA A 111 -1.96 9.10 -17.31
C ALA A 111 -3.31 9.79 -17.05
N ALA A 112 -4.43 9.14 -17.36
CA ALA A 112 -5.79 9.66 -17.17
C ALA A 112 -6.10 10.00 -15.71
N CYS A 113 -5.43 9.35 -14.73
CA CYS A 113 -5.55 9.70 -13.32
C CYS A 113 -5.32 11.21 -13.06
N THR A 114 -4.48 11.86 -13.87
CA THR A 114 -4.14 13.28 -13.71
C THR A 114 -5.26 14.24 -14.10
N GLN A 115 -6.28 13.79 -14.84
CA GLN A 115 -7.46 14.60 -15.14
C GLN A 115 -8.25 14.95 -13.88
N CYS A 116 -8.41 13.97 -12.98
CA CYS A 116 -9.21 14.14 -11.75
C CYS A 116 -8.33 14.33 -10.49
N HIS A 117 -7.14 13.72 -10.46
CA HIS A 117 -6.20 13.81 -9.33
C HIS A 117 -5.00 14.71 -9.65
N SER A 118 -5.28 15.87 -10.26
CA SER A 118 -4.25 16.80 -10.73
C SER A 118 -3.36 17.33 -9.60
N GLU A 119 -3.95 17.71 -8.45
CA GLU A 119 -3.21 18.20 -7.28
C GLU A 119 -2.25 17.15 -6.72
N ILE A 120 -2.76 15.94 -6.50
CA ILE A 120 -1.95 14.80 -6.04
C ILE A 120 -0.86 14.44 -7.05
N TYR A 121 -1.17 14.54 -8.35
CA TYR A 121 -0.17 14.34 -9.40
C TYR A 121 0.97 15.38 -9.32
N GLN A 122 0.66 16.65 -9.07
CA GLN A 122 1.70 17.68 -8.92
C GLN A 122 2.56 17.46 -7.68
N GLU A 123 1.99 17.00 -6.56
CA GLU A 123 2.75 16.59 -5.38
C GLU A 123 3.63 15.36 -5.68
N TYR A 124 3.06 14.35 -6.31
CA TYR A 124 3.77 13.12 -6.67
C TYR A 124 4.93 13.39 -7.62
N LYS A 125 4.77 14.28 -8.59
CA LYS A 125 5.82 14.66 -9.54
C LYS A 125 7.06 15.23 -8.84
N GLN A 126 6.87 15.92 -7.70
CA GLN A 126 7.95 16.47 -6.88
C GLN A 126 8.60 15.43 -5.95
N SER A 127 7.96 14.28 -5.74
CA SER A 127 8.53 13.20 -4.95
C SER A 127 9.75 12.58 -5.62
N VAL A 128 10.59 11.89 -4.83
CA VAL A 128 11.74 11.14 -5.35
C VAL A 128 11.32 10.06 -6.36
N HIS A 129 10.13 9.49 -6.20
CA HIS A 129 9.59 8.51 -7.16
C HIS A 129 9.19 9.19 -8.48
N GLY A 130 8.47 10.32 -8.41
CA GLY A 130 8.07 11.10 -9.57
C GLY A 130 9.28 11.64 -10.35
N VAL A 131 10.27 12.21 -9.65
CA VAL A 131 11.53 12.69 -10.26
C VAL A 131 12.25 11.55 -10.99
N ASN A 132 12.36 10.37 -10.39
CA ASN A 132 13.02 9.23 -11.04
C ASN A 132 12.26 8.77 -12.30
N ILE A 133 10.92 8.85 -12.31
CA ILE A 133 10.11 8.51 -13.48
C ILE A 133 10.20 9.58 -14.57
N PHE A 134 9.89 10.84 -14.24
CA PHE A 134 9.65 11.88 -15.23
C PHE A 134 10.93 12.59 -15.68
N GLU A 135 11.94 12.69 -14.82
CA GLU A 135 13.18 13.39 -15.14
C GLU A 135 14.30 12.41 -15.51
N LYS A 136 14.38 11.27 -14.80
CA LYS A 136 15.44 10.27 -15.03
C LYS A 136 15.01 9.09 -15.89
N ASN A 137 13.72 8.97 -16.19
CA ASN A 137 13.16 7.92 -17.04
C ASN A 137 13.44 6.49 -16.51
N GLU A 138 13.44 6.32 -15.19
CA GLU A 138 13.75 5.07 -14.51
C GLU A 138 12.49 4.23 -14.28
N THR A 139 12.42 3.03 -14.85
CA THR A 139 11.21 2.19 -14.82
C THR A 139 10.99 1.43 -13.51
N ASP A 140 12.01 1.38 -12.64
CA ASP A 140 11.97 0.72 -11.33
C ASP A 140 11.57 1.66 -10.18
N ALA A 141 11.33 2.95 -10.46
CA ALA A 141 10.67 3.86 -9.53
C ALA A 141 9.14 3.61 -9.49
N ALA A 142 8.48 3.95 -8.40
CA ALA A 142 7.05 3.69 -8.21
C ALA A 142 6.15 4.71 -8.93
N LEU A 143 5.11 4.24 -9.63
CA LEU A 143 3.94 4.97 -10.14
C LEU A 143 2.72 4.72 -9.24
N CYS A 144 1.61 5.41 -9.50
CA CYS A 144 0.38 5.33 -8.71
C CYS A 144 -0.08 3.88 -8.43
N LEU A 145 -0.10 3.03 -9.46
CA LEU A 145 -0.58 1.64 -9.32
C LEU A 145 0.39 0.71 -8.58
N ASP A 146 1.68 1.06 -8.46
CA ASP A 146 2.62 0.24 -7.69
C ASP A 146 2.25 0.23 -6.20
N CYS A 147 1.65 1.32 -5.72
CA CYS A 147 1.14 1.46 -4.37
C CYS A 147 -0.35 1.13 -4.26
N HIS A 148 -1.19 1.65 -5.17
CA HIS A 148 -2.65 1.51 -5.08
C HIS A 148 -3.19 0.18 -5.63
N GLY A 149 -2.40 -0.55 -6.43
CA GLY A 149 -2.83 -1.79 -7.06
C GLY A 149 -3.52 -1.57 -8.40
N SER A 150 -4.34 -2.53 -8.83
CA SER A 150 -5.06 -2.48 -10.10
C SER A 150 -6.02 -1.28 -10.14
N PRO A 151 -6.10 -0.52 -11.25
CA PRO A 151 -7.00 0.64 -11.38
C PRO A 151 -8.47 0.23 -11.28
N HIS A 152 -8.78 -1.02 -11.65
CA HIS A 152 -10.13 -1.60 -11.56
C HIS A 152 -10.47 -2.15 -10.16
N GLU A 153 -9.52 -2.16 -9.21
CA GLU A 153 -9.74 -2.71 -7.87
C GLU A 153 -9.30 -1.71 -6.78
N ILE A 154 -9.06 -0.44 -7.13
CA ILE A 154 -8.62 0.58 -6.16
C ILE A 154 -9.73 0.80 -5.14
N VAL A 155 -9.38 0.67 -3.87
CA VAL A 155 -10.26 0.95 -2.73
C VAL A 155 -9.65 2.03 -1.83
N SER A 156 -10.47 2.64 -0.97
CA SER A 156 -10.01 3.65 -0.01
C SER A 156 -8.90 3.11 0.91
N ALA A 157 -8.07 4.00 1.46
CA ALA A 157 -6.99 3.61 2.38
C ALA A 157 -7.56 3.08 3.71
N GLU A 158 -8.75 3.51 4.10
CA GLU A 158 -9.50 2.95 5.23
C GLU A 158 -9.92 1.51 4.96
N GLY A 159 -9.90 1.11 3.68
CA GLY A 159 -10.36 -0.18 3.21
C GLY A 159 -11.85 -0.36 3.47
N LEU A 160 -12.62 0.71 3.63
CA LEU A 160 -14.05 0.62 3.90
C LEU A 160 -14.83 0.69 2.59
N ASN A 161 -15.64 -0.33 2.35
CA ASN A 161 -16.65 -0.35 1.31
C ASN A 161 -18.04 -0.43 1.96
N ALA A 162 -18.95 0.48 1.58
CA ALA A 162 -20.27 0.59 2.17
C ALA A 162 -21.15 -0.68 1.97
N LYS A 163 -20.86 -1.50 0.96
CA LYS A 163 -21.63 -2.70 0.59
C LYS A 163 -21.07 -3.99 1.21
N THR A 164 -19.75 -4.11 1.34
CA THR A 164 -19.09 -5.38 1.78
C THR A 164 -18.31 -5.27 3.08
N GLY A 165 -18.20 -4.08 3.67
CA GLY A 165 -17.37 -3.85 4.85
C GLY A 165 -15.90 -3.65 4.49
N ARG A 166 -14.98 -4.29 5.21
CA ARG A 166 -13.54 -3.99 5.08
C ARG A 166 -12.85 -4.78 3.96
N LEU A 167 -12.36 -4.10 2.94
CA LEU A 167 -11.56 -4.60 1.83
C LEU A 167 -10.06 -4.40 2.09
N LYS A 168 -9.24 -5.29 1.54
CA LYS A 168 -7.78 -5.23 1.66
C LYS A 168 -7.22 -4.21 0.66
N SER A 169 -7.12 -2.95 1.08
CA SER A 169 -6.41 -1.93 0.30
C SER A 169 -4.90 -2.12 0.37
N ALA A 170 -4.21 -2.00 -0.76
CA ALA A 170 -2.75 -1.98 -0.79
C ALA A 170 -2.15 -0.78 -0.05
N THR A 171 -2.92 0.30 0.10
CA THR A 171 -2.54 1.50 0.85
C THR A 171 -3.18 1.57 2.24
N ALA A 172 -3.85 0.50 2.69
CA ALA A 172 -4.34 0.42 4.06
C ALA A 172 -3.20 0.45 5.08
N TYR A 173 -3.51 0.97 6.26
CA TYR A 173 -2.59 1.01 7.40
C TYR A 173 -1.90 -0.33 7.64
N GLU A 174 -2.65 -1.44 7.58
CA GLU A 174 -2.14 -2.79 7.82
C GLU A 174 -1.32 -3.38 6.66
N GLN A 175 -1.30 -2.73 5.48
CA GLN A 175 -0.60 -3.20 4.30
C GLN A 175 0.59 -2.31 3.91
N ILE A 176 0.69 -1.10 4.45
CA ILE A 176 1.66 -0.12 3.97
C ILE A 176 3.12 -0.61 4.08
N VAL A 177 3.46 -1.35 5.14
CA VAL A 177 4.80 -1.92 5.33
C VAL A 177 5.12 -2.93 4.24
N THR A 178 4.14 -3.77 3.89
CA THR A 178 4.26 -4.75 2.79
C THR A 178 4.35 -4.04 1.45
N THR A 179 3.53 -3.02 1.22
CA THR A 179 3.50 -2.26 -0.05
C THR A 179 4.80 -1.54 -0.33
N CYS A 180 5.37 -0.83 0.65
CA CYS A 180 6.70 -0.24 0.52
C CYS A 180 7.78 -1.33 0.41
N GLY A 181 7.61 -2.43 1.16
CA GLY A 181 8.55 -3.54 1.20
C GLY A 181 8.82 -4.17 -0.15
N LYS A 182 7.79 -4.30 -1.00
CA LYS A 182 7.90 -4.83 -2.38
C LYS A 182 9.13 -4.33 -3.11
N CYS A 183 9.51 -3.05 -2.96
CA CYS A 183 10.69 -2.45 -3.59
C CYS A 183 11.80 -2.12 -2.58
N HIS A 184 11.46 -1.64 -1.38
CA HIS A 184 12.47 -1.19 -0.39
C HIS A 184 13.19 -2.32 0.35
N GLU A 185 12.82 -3.59 0.13
CA GLU A 185 13.63 -4.75 0.53
C GLU A 185 14.48 -5.31 -0.61
N GLN A 186 14.28 -4.84 -1.84
CA GLN A 186 15.05 -5.31 -2.99
C GLN A 186 16.46 -4.72 -2.95
N LYS A 187 17.46 -5.61 -2.97
CA LYS A 187 18.88 -5.20 -3.00
C LYS A 187 19.24 -4.43 -4.27
N SER A 188 18.71 -4.83 -5.43
CA SER A 188 18.94 -4.17 -6.72
C SER A 188 18.56 -2.69 -6.67
N VAL A 189 17.34 -2.39 -6.24
CA VAL A 189 16.81 -1.04 -6.09
C VAL A 189 17.61 -0.27 -5.04
N SER A 190 17.86 -0.89 -3.88
CA SER A 190 18.62 -0.27 -2.78
C SER A 190 20.02 0.17 -3.21
N LEU A 191 20.73 -0.69 -3.94
CA LEU A 191 22.09 -0.41 -4.41
C LEU A 191 22.10 0.66 -5.51
N LYS A 192 21.16 0.58 -6.47
CA LYS A 192 21.02 1.57 -7.55
C LYS A 192 20.78 2.98 -7.02
N TYR A 193 19.87 3.12 -6.05
CA TYR A 193 19.47 4.43 -5.51
C TYR A 193 20.23 4.85 -4.24
N GLY A 194 21.19 4.04 -3.79
CA GLY A 194 22.09 4.40 -2.69
C GLY A 194 21.41 4.52 -1.33
N PHE A 195 20.49 3.61 -1.02
CA PHE A 195 19.87 3.46 0.30
C PHE A 195 20.13 2.08 0.92
N SER A 196 19.78 1.91 2.21
CA SER A 196 20.11 0.68 2.93
C SER A 196 19.37 -0.54 2.38
N THR A 197 20.08 -1.66 2.18
CA THR A 197 19.49 -2.94 1.75
C THR A 197 18.67 -3.66 2.83
N ARG A 198 18.51 -3.06 4.01
CA ARG A 198 17.84 -3.64 5.19
C ARG A 198 16.79 -2.70 5.79
N ILE A 199 16.19 -1.79 5.00
CA ILE A 199 15.22 -0.81 5.52
C ILE A 199 14.03 -1.51 6.20
N ILE A 200 13.40 -2.47 5.50
CA ILE A 200 12.24 -3.19 6.04
C ILE A 200 12.60 -4.00 7.28
N GLN A 201 13.74 -4.69 7.25
CA GLN A 201 14.25 -5.40 8.43
C GLN A 201 14.43 -4.45 9.62
N ARG A 202 15.08 -3.30 9.42
CA ARG A 202 15.33 -2.30 10.48
C ARG A 202 14.04 -1.71 11.04
N TYR A 203 13.05 -1.46 10.18
CA TYR A 203 11.72 -1.05 10.64
C TYR A 203 11.07 -2.16 11.48
N ASN A 204 11.06 -3.41 11.01
CA ASN A 204 10.45 -4.54 11.71
C ASN A 204 11.10 -4.83 13.06
N GLU A 205 12.41 -4.62 13.19
CA GLU A 205 13.16 -4.79 14.44
C GLU A 205 12.96 -3.63 15.43
N SER A 206 12.47 -2.48 14.96
CA SER A 206 12.18 -1.31 15.81
C SER A 206 10.96 -1.53 16.72
N PHE A 207 10.81 -0.69 17.75
CA PHE A 207 9.62 -0.72 18.60
C PHE A 207 8.33 -0.42 17.83
N HIS A 208 8.37 0.48 16.85
CA HIS A 208 7.20 0.78 15.99
C HIS A 208 6.80 -0.46 15.17
N GLY A 209 7.77 -1.09 14.49
CA GLY A 209 7.52 -2.28 13.68
C GLY A 209 7.08 -3.48 14.52
N LYS A 210 7.75 -3.78 15.64
CA LYS A 210 7.35 -4.89 16.52
C LYS A 210 5.93 -4.72 17.03
N LYS A 211 5.56 -3.54 17.53
CA LYS A 211 4.22 -3.29 18.04
C LYS A 211 3.16 -3.26 16.93
N TYR A 212 3.53 -2.81 15.73
CA TYR A 212 2.68 -2.89 14.53
C TYR A 212 2.34 -4.34 14.19
N HIS A 213 3.34 -5.22 14.13
CA HIS A 213 3.15 -6.64 13.85
C HIS A 213 2.38 -7.40 14.95
N LEU A 214 2.38 -6.87 16.17
CA LEU A 214 1.55 -7.37 17.28
C LEU A 214 0.09 -6.87 17.24
N GLY A 215 -0.32 -6.19 16.16
CA GLY A 215 -1.70 -5.68 16.00
C GLY A 215 -1.96 -4.35 16.71
N GLY A 216 -0.90 -3.62 17.09
CA GLY A 216 -1.04 -2.29 17.64
C GLY A 216 -1.62 -1.30 16.64
N LYS A 217 -2.57 -0.48 17.09
CA LYS A 217 -3.21 0.57 16.28
C LYS A 217 -2.48 1.91 16.46
N ASN A 218 -2.59 2.79 15.47
CA ASN A 218 -2.07 4.17 15.51
C ASN A 218 -0.56 4.25 15.77
N LEU A 219 0.20 3.28 15.28
CA LEU A 219 1.66 3.29 15.35
C LEU A 219 2.25 3.88 14.07
N PRO A 220 3.41 4.55 14.16
CA PRO A 220 4.09 5.07 12.99
C PRO A 220 4.44 3.96 12.00
N VAL A 221 4.00 4.16 10.76
CA VAL A 221 4.33 3.34 9.60
C VAL A 221 5.17 4.15 8.63
N CYS A 222 5.56 3.56 7.49
CA CYS A 222 6.40 4.20 6.48
C CYS A 222 5.90 5.60 6.11
N THR A 223 4.61 5.73 5.82
CA THR A 223 3.98 7.00 5.42
C THR A 223 3.85 8.02 6.54
N THR A 224 3.81 7.59 7.81
CA THR A 224 3.78 8.51 8.96
C THR A 224 5.05 9.36 9.01
N CYS A 225 6.19 8.77 8.69
CA CYS A 225 7.47 9.48 8.73
C CYS A 225 7.85 10.07 7.36
N HIS A 226 7.60 9.35 6.26
CA HIS A 226 8.07 9.74 4.93
C HIS A 226 7.05 10.54 4.11
N GLY A 227 5.78 10.58 4.52
CA GLY A 227 4.67 11.08 3.70
C GLY A 227 4.13 10.00 2.74
N SER A 228 3.12 10.38 1.94
CA SER A 228 2.41 9.45 1.04
C SER A 228 2.65 9.77 -0.45
N HIS A 229 2.23 10.94 -0.93
CA HIS A 229 2.38 11.32 -2.34
C HIS A 229 3.61 12.20 -2.59
N ASN A 230 3.98 13.08 -1.66
CA ASN A 230 5.16 13.93 -1.76
C ASN A 230 6.38 13.35 -0.99
N ILE A 231 6.78 12.12 -1.31
CA ILE A 231 7.87 11.42 -0.59
C ILE A 231 9.24 11.93 -1.05
N HIS A 232 10.00 12.50 -0.11
CA HIS A 232 11.35 13.01 -0.35
C HIS A 232 12.44 12.05 0.13
N SER A 233 13.61 12.10 -0.52
CA SER A 233 14.79 11.36 -0.08
C SER A 233 15.21 11.79 1.33
N HIS A 234 15.70 10.87 2.16
CA HIS A 234 16.26 11.19 3.49
C HIS A 234 17.44 12.16 3.48
N LYS A 235 18.02 12.42 2.30
CA LYS A 235 19.11 13.38 2.08
C LYS A 235 18.59 14.78 1.70
N ASP A 236 17.31 14.90 1.39
CA ASP A 236 16.67 16.14 0.97
C ASP A 236 16.24 16.95 2.21
N PRO A 237 16.62 18.24 2.34
CA PRO A 237 16.17 19.12 3.42
C PRO A 237 14.65 19.26 3.54
N GLN A 238 13.88 19.06 2.46
CA GLN A 238 12.41 19.09 2.48
C GLN A 238 11.81 17.80 3.08
N SER A 239 12.60 16.75 3.23
CA SER A 239 12.13 15.48 3.79
C SER A 239 11.82 15.61 5.29
N PRO A 240 10.67 15.12 5.78
CA PRO A 240 10.39 15.11 7.21
C PRO A 240 11.41 14.28 8.01
N VAL A 241 12.04 13.29 7.36
CA VAL A 241 13.09 12.45 7.97
C VAL A 241 14.51 12.99 7.75
N TYR A 242 14.66 14.19 7.18
CA TYR A 242 15.95 14.87 7.11
C TYR A 242 16.51 15.13 8.50
N VAL A 243 17.84 15.17 8.63
CA VAL A 243 18.52 15.18 9.94
C VAL A 243 18.03 16.29 10.87
N THR A 244 17.77 17.50 10.37
CA THR A 244 17.28 18.64 11.17
C THR A 244 15.77 18.59 11.45
N ASN A 245 15.00 17.83 10.68
CA ASN A 245 13.54 17.80 10.76
C ASN A 245 13.03 16.71 11.72
N LYS A 246 13.86 15.70 12.00
CA LYS A 246 13.50 14.54 12.85
C LYS A 246 12.99 14.91 14.23
N ILE A 247 13.52 15.95 14.87
CA ILE A 247 13.08 16.37 16.20
C ILE A 247 11.62 16.80 16.16
N SER A 248 11.26 17.64 15.19
CA SER A 248 9.88 18.08 14.99
C SER A 248 8.97 16.90 14.64
N LEU A 249 9.41 16.02 13.73
CA LEU A 249 8.66 14.82 13.34
C LEU A 249 8.38 13.90 14.54
N CYS A 250 9.40 13.58 15.33
CA CYS A 250 9.24 12.70 16.49
C CYS A 250 8.39 13.35 17.60
N ASN A 251 8.45 14.68 17.76
CA ASN A 251 7.66 15.41 18.75
C ASN A 251 6.14 15.35 18.51
N GLN A 252 5.69 15.01 17.30
CA GLN A 252 4.26 14.81 17.01
C GLN A 252 3.64 13.72 17.91
N CYS A 253 4.41 12.70 18.27
CA CYS A 253 3.98 11.60 19.14
C CYS A 253 4.74 11.57 20.47
N HIS A 254 6.02 11.95 20.48
CA HIS A 254 6.89 11.92 21.65
C HIS A 254 7.14 13.34 22.19
N LYS A 255 6.22 13.84 23.02
CA LYS A 255 6.33 15.16 23.64
C LYS A 255 7.65 15.30 24.40
N GLY A 256 8.46 16.29 24.04
CA GLY A 256 9.77 16.54 24.66
C GLY A 256 10.92 15.77 24.00
N ALA A 257 10.73 15.24 22.78
CA ALA A 257 11.83 14.67 22.01
C ALA A 257 12.88 15.75 21.72
N ASP A 258 14.13 15.44 22.05
CA ASP A 258 15.30 16.30 21.83
C ASP A 258 16.32 15.60 20.91
N GLU A 259 17.47 16.24 20.70
CA GLU A 259 18.56 15.67 19.88
C GLU A 259 19.04 14.31 20.40
N LYS A 260 19.11 14.15 21.73
CA LYS A 260 19.58 12.91 22.36
C LYS A 260 18.60 11.78 22.13
N PHE A 261 17.30 12.06 22.26
CA PHE A 261 16.22 11.13 21.99
C PHE A 261 16.26 10.63 20.54
N VAL A 262 16.34 11.54 19.58
CA VAL A 262 16.39 11.19 18.15
C VAL A 262 17.66 10.43 17.79
N ALA A 263 18.80 10.79 18.38
CA ALA A 263 20.07 10.10 18.16
C ALA A 263 20.07 8.67 18.71
N ALA A 264 19.50 8.47 19.91
CA ALA A 264 19.42 7.17 20.57
C ALA A 264 18.49 6.18 19.85
N ILE A 265 17.46 6.68 19.15
CA ILE A 265 16.41 5.87 18.51
C ILE A 265 16.62 5.76 16.98
N THR A 266 17.79 6.15 16.46
CA THR A 266 18.08 5.91 15.05
C THR A 266 17.96 4.42 14.72
N HIS A 267 17.35 4.08 13.58
CA HIS A 267 17.14 2.73 13.05
C HIS A 267 18.47 2.07 12.62
N LYS A 268 19.53 2.24 13.43
CA LYS A 268 20.75 1.48 13.35
C LYS A 268 20.41 0.07 13.82
N PRO A 269 20.63 -0.95 12.98
CA PRO A 269 20.32 -2.31 13.35
C PRO A 269 21.19 -2.69 14.55
N ILE A 270 20.59 -3.47 15.45
CA ILE A 270 21.33 -4.27 16.41
C ILE A 270 21.98 -5.40 15.61
N GLY A 271 23.20 -5.17 15.14
CA GLY A 271 23.96 -6.09 14.28
C GLY A 271 25.46 -5.95 14.53
N ARG A 272 26.29 -6.82 13.94
CA ARG A 272 27.76 -6.73 14.11
C ARG A 272 28.34 -5.35 13.77
N ASP A 273 27.66 -4.60 12.92
CA ASP A 273 28.01 -3.25 12.49
C ASP A 273 27.82 -2.19 13.61
N ASN A 274 27.09 -2.51 14.68
CA ASN A 274 27.03 -1.77 15.95
C ASN A 274 27.28 -2.77 17.10
N PRO A 275 28.55 -3.07 17.42
CA PRO A 275 28.90 -4.19 18.27
C PRO A 275 28.37 -4.06 19.69
N ILE A 276 28.38 -2.85 20.27
CA ILE A 276 27.95 -2.64 21.67
C ILE A 276 26.47 -3.02 21.87
N PRO A 277 25.48 -2.40 21.18
CA PRO A 277 24.08 -2.82 21.31
C PRO A 277 23.85 -4.30 21.01
N TYR A 278 24.56 -4.84 20.01
CA TYR A 278 24.41 -6.24 19.60
C TYR A 278 24.82 -7.23 20.69
N TYR A 279 26.03 -7.10 21.21
CA TYR A 279 26.51 -8.00 22.25
C TYR A 279 25.77 -7.79 23.58
N SER A 280 25.37 -6.55 23.89
CA SER A 280 24.53 -6.28 25.06
C SER A 280 23.16 -6.97 24.98
N GLU A 281 22.48 -6.90 23.83
CA GLU A 281 21.21 -7.60 23.61
C GLU A 281 21.39 -9.12 23.73
N LYS A 282 22.38 -9.70 23.04
CA LYS A 282 22.65 -11.15 23.11
C LYS A 282 23.03 -11.60 24.51
N GLY A 283 23.83 -10.81 25.22
CA GLY A 283 24.17 -11.06 26.62
C GLY A 283 22.95 -11.10 27.51
N LEU A 284 22.04 -10.11 27.38
CA LEU A 284 20.81 -10.06 28.17
C LEU A 284 19.86 -11.23 27.84
N ILE A 285 19.74 -11.61 26.57
CA ILE A 285 18.93 -12.77 26.15
C ILE A 285 19.50 -14.06 26.73
N ILE A 286 20.81 -14.29 26.60
CA ILE A 286 21.48 -15.49 27.15
C ILE A 286 21.33 -15.53 28.67
N LEU A 287 21.52 -14.39 29.35
CA LEU A 287 21.33 -14.28 30.79
C LEU A 287 19.89 -14.61 31.19
N THR A 288 18.90 -14.06 30.48
CA THR A 288 17.47 -14.30 30.76
C THR A 288 17.10 -15.77 30.58
N ILE A 289 17.52 -16.38 29.46
CA ILE A 289 17.30 -17.81 29.20
C ILE A 289 18.01 -18.66 30.27
N GLY A 290 19.24 -18.29 30.65
CA GLY A 290 20.00 -18.99 31.68
C GLY A 290 19.33 -18.94 33.05
N VAL A 291 18.80 -17.78 33.46
CA VAL A 291 18.04 -17.64 34.72
C VAL A 291 16.77 -18.48 34.68
N ILE A 292 15.99 -18.42 33.59
CA ILE A 292 14.76 -19.20 33.45
C ILE A 292 15.06 -20.70 33.48
N ALA A 293 16.07 -21.16 32.75
CA ALA A 293 16.49 -22.55 32.72
C ALA A 293 17.00 -23.03 34.10
N GLY A 294 17.76 -22.18 34.80
CA GLY A 294 18.22 -22.45 36.16
C GLY A 294 17.07 -22.59 37.16
N CYS A 295 16.09 -21.67 37.11
CA CYS A 295 14.88 -21.76 37.94
C CYS A 295 14.07 -23.02 37.63
N ALA A 296 13.87 -23.35 36.35
CA ALA A 296 13.17 -24.56 35.94
C ALA A 296 13.88 -25.83 36.44
N LEU A 297 15.21 -25.90 36.28
CA LEU A 297 16.02 -27.01 36.80
C LEU A 297 15.91 -27.14 38.31
N HIS A 298 15.97 -26.03 39.05
CA HIS A 298 15.82 -26.04 40.50
C HIS A 298 14.46 -26.61 40.93
N ILE A 299 13.38 -26.19 40.28
CA ILE A 299 12.03 -26.71 40.53
C ILE A 299 11.96 -28.21 40.23
N LEU A 300 12.51 -28.66 39.10
CA LEU A 300 12.52 -30.08 38.72
C LEU A 300 13.30 -30.94 39.73
N LEU A 301 14.45 -30.46 40.19
CA LEU A 301 15.24 -31.14 41.21
C LEU A 301 14.51 -31.21 42.55
N GLN A 302 13.78 -30.16 42.92
CA GLN A 302 12.98 -30.15 44.14
C GLN A 302 11.80 -31.12 44.06
N ILE A 303 11.07 -31.15 42.94
CA ILE A 303 10.00 -32.13 42.69
C ILE A 303 10.56 -33.55 42.77
N TYR A 304 11.70 -33.82 42.12
CA TYR A 304 12.35 -35.13 42.16
C TYR A 304 12.72 -35.54 43.58
N ALA A 305 13.33 -34.64 44.36
CA ALA A 305 13.70 -34.90 45.75
C ALA A 305 12.45 -35.20 46.61
N THR A 306 11.40 -34.39 46.50
CA THR A 306 10.16 -34.60 47.24
C THR A 306 9.48 -35.93 46.88
N LEU A 307 9.44 -36.29 45.58
CA LEU A 307 8.89 -37.59 45.15
C LEU A 307 9.71 -38.77 45.68
N ARG A 308 11.05 -38.68 45.59
CA ARG A 308 11.95 -39.71 46.12
C ARG A 308 11.71 -39.92 47.61
N ASP A 309 11.65 -38.84 48.38
CA ASP A 309 11.50 -38.89 49.83
C ASP A 309 10.11 -39.42 50.23
N ALA A 310 9.04 -39.02 49.51
CA ALA A 310 7.69 -39.55 49.70
C ALA A 310 7.61 -41.06 49.43
N ILE A 311 8.23 -41.55 48.35
CA ILE A 311 8.29 -42.99 48.02
C ILE A 311 9.03 -43.75 49.12
N GLN A 312 10.14 -43.21 49.63
CA GLN A 312 10.90 -43.84 50.72
C GLN A 312 10.10 -43.89 52.03
N LEU A 313 9.35 -42.83 52.35
CA LEU A 313 8.51 -42.78 53.55
C LEU A 313 7.39 -43.83 53.47
N HIS A 314 6.71 -43.92 52.32
CA HIS A 314 5.66 -44.91 52.09
C HIS A 314 6.18 -46.34 52.24
N ARG A 315 7.36 -46.64 51.67
CA ARG A 315 8.03 -47.95 51.82
C ARG A 315 8.41 -48.30 53.26
N ARG A 316 8.65 -47.30 54.12
CA ARG A 316 8.95 -47.50 55.55
C ARG A 316 7.70 -47.75 56.37
N MET A 317 6.58 -47.10 56.04
CA MET A 317 5.29 -47.29 56.74
C MET A 317 4.57 -48.58 56.31
N SER A 318 4.85 -49.10 55.12
CA SER A 318 4.28 -50.35 54.60
C SER A 318 5.06 -51.61 55.02
N ARG A 319 6.11 -51.47 55.83
CA ARG A 319 6.88 -52.57 56.43
C ARG A 319 6.57 -52.63 57.92
#